data_AF-A0A7W3MXH8-F1
#
_entry.id   AF-A0A7W3MXH8-F1
#
_cell.length_a   1.000
_cell.length_b   1.000
_cell.length_c   1.000
_cell.angle_alpha   90.00
_cell.angle_beta   90.00
_cell.angle_gamma   90.00
#
_symmetry.space_group_name_H-M   'P 1'
#
loop_
_entity.id
_entity.type
_entity.pdbx_description
1 polymer ?
#
loop_
_entity_poly.entity_id
_entity_poly.type
_entity_poly.pdbx_seq_one_letter_code
_entity_poly.pdbx_strand_id
1 'polypeptide(L)'
;MARIVAPNRGYNGRIGNVEFKDGVAETDDPAVISYCRGAGYEVDGQTVEQEPAETVERVDSRDVEQVRSGTALRDAAVAPKPEDFLPPTNAGEADPHGPEVVAPGAHAVPPAPIAPGPVPADPGEQAAKETDLAERVLVERQPVPEAVAETAGQAAARRPAKSAPKSAWVDYAVARGAARDVAEEATKADLIAVYGDEREPTQDPAEGEQDSTDPADEPPADPDGEQGG
;
A
#
# COMPACT_ATOMS: atom_id res chain seq x y z
N MET A 1 -52.71 6.57 16.74
CA MET A 1 -52.90 6.86 15.31
C MET A 1 -52.70 8.35 15.13
N ALA A 2 -51.80 8.73 14.23
CA ALA A 2 -51.60 10.09 13.80
C ALA A 2 -52.47 10.34 12.56
N ARG A 3 -53.05 11.55 12.48
CA ARG A 3 -53.76 12.03 11.29
C ARG A 3 -52.76 12.74 10.40
N ILE A 4 -52.59 12.25 9.17
CA ILE A 4 -51.69 12.81 8.18
C ILE A 4 -52.51 13.55 7.12
N VAL A 5 -52.16 14.80 6.84
CA VAL A 5 -52.77 15.58 5.77
C VAL A 5 -51.72 15.95 4.73
N ALA A 6 -51.98 15.53 3.49
CA ALA A 6 -51.13 15.78 2.34
C ALA A 6 -51.12 17.27 1.97
N PRO A 7 -49.98 17.79 1.47
CA PRO A 7 -49.90 19.15 0.93
C PRO A 7 -50.94 19.39 -0.18
N ASN A 8 -51.18 18.38 -1.02
CA ASN A 8 -52.28 18.38 -1.98
C ASN A 8 -53.54 17.77 -1.34
N ARG A 9 -54.49 18.64 -0.99
CA ARG A 9 -55.77 18.25 -0.36
C ARG A 9 -56.67 17.37 -1.25
N GLY A 10 -56.38 17.24 -2.54
CA GLY A 10 -57.08 16.32 -3.44
C GLY A 10 -56.37 14.99 -3.66
N TYR A 11 -55.27 14.72 -2.95
CA TYR A 11 -54.46 13.52 -3.18
C TYR A 11 -55.19 12.24 -2.75
N ASN A 12 -55.36 11.34 -3.71
CA ASN A 12 -55.92 10.00 -3.49
C ASN A 12 -54.86 8.99 -3.95
N GLY A 13 -54.26 8.27 -3.01
CA GLY A 13 -53.09 7.43 -3.28
C GLY A 13 -52.64 6.63 -2.08
N ARG A 14 -51.50 5.95 -2.18
CA ARG A 14 -50.98 5.09 -1.10
C ARG A 14 -49.50 5.39 -0.84
N ILE A 15 -49.14 5.51 0.43
CA ILE A 15 -47.76 5.64 0.91
C ILE A 15 -47.53 4.53 1.94
N GLY A 16 -46.62 3.60 1.63
CA GLY A 16 -46.45 2.38 2.42
C GLY A 16 -47.74 1.56 2.47
N ASN A 17 -48.23 1.27 3.67
CA ASN A 17 -49.49 0.59 3.94
C ASN A 17 -50.68 1.55 4.17
N VAL A 18 -50.48 2.87 4.02
CA VAL A 18 -51.48 3.90 4.36
C VAL A 18 -52.15 4.44 3.10
N GLU A 19 -53.48 4.39 3.05
CA GLU A 19 -54.29 4.89 1.94
C GLU A 19 -54.83 6.30 2.25
N PHE A 20 -54.53 7.24 1.36
CA PHE A 20 -55.00 8.61 1.40
C PHE A 20 -56.30 8.76 0.61
N LYS A 21 -57.28 9.44 1.21
CA LYS A 21 -58.52 9.86 0.57
C LYS A 21 -58.72 11.34 0.79
N ASP A 22 -58.86 12.10 -0.31
CA ASP A 22 -58.96 13.57 -0.28
C ASP A 22 -57.88 14.21 0.59
N GLY A 23 -56.65 13.75 0.38
CA GLY A 23 -55.45 14.23 1.07
C GLY A 23 -55.35 13.85 2.54
N VAL A 24 -56.26 13.05 3.11
CA VAL A 24 -56.23 12.65 4.52
C VAL A 24 -56.00 11.15 4.67
N ALA A 25 -55.15 10.76 5.61
CA ALA A 25 -54.99 9.39 6.04
C ALA A 25 -54.72 9.30 7.55
N GLU A 26 -54.88 8.10 8.11
CA GLU A 26 -54.57 7.80 9.51
C GLU A 26 -53.64 6.58 9.58
N THR A 27 -52.63 6.65 10.45
CA THR A 27 -51.68 5.54 10.66
C THR A 27 -51.06 5.59 12.04
N ASP A 28 -50.60 4.46 12.55
CA ASP A 28 -49.76 4.35 13.75
C ASP A 28 -48.34 3.90 13.43
N ASP A 29 -48.00 3.68 12.15
CA ASP A 29 -46.67 3.27 11.73
C ASP A 29 -45.66 4.44 11.88
N PRO A 30 -44.66 4.33 12.78
CA PRO A 30 -43.70 5.40 13.02
C PRO A 30 -42.82 5.71 11.80
N ALA A 31 -42.57 4.74 10.91
CA ALA A 31 -41.79 4.96 9.70
C ALA A 31 -42.54 5.86 8.71
N VAL A 32 -43.86 5.61 8.54
CA VAL A 32 -44.72 6.44 7.69
C VAL A 32 -44.85 7.84 8.26
N ILE A 33 -45.03 7.97 9.59
CA ILE A 33 -45.11 9.27 10.27
C ILE A 33 -43.82 10.09 10.07
N SER A 34 -42.65 9.46 10.25
CA SER A 34 -41.35 10.13 10.08
C SER A 34 -41.13 10.60 8.64
N TYR A 35 -41.42 9.73 7.67
CA TYR A 35 -41.35 10.07 6.25
C TYR A 35 -42.28 11.23 5.90
N CYS A 36 -43.55 11.19 6.32
CA CYS A 36 -44.52 12.23 6.03
C CYS A 36 -44.12 13.58 6.63
N ARG A 37 -43.54 13.62 7.84
CA ARG A 37 -42.98 14.86 8.41
C ARG A 37 -41.84 15.42 7.55
N GLY A 38 -40.88 14.58 7.15
CA GLY A 38 -39.75 15.00 6.32
C GLY A 38 -40.14 15.42 4.90
N ALA A 39 -41.25 14.90 4.39
CA ALA A 39 -41.82 15.24 3.09
C ALA A 39 -42.79 16.44 3.12
N GLY A 40 -42.94 17.11 4.27
CA GLY A 40 -43.75 18.33 4.42
C GLY A 40 -45.26 18.09 4.59
N TYR A 41 -45.69 16.89 4.98
CA TYR A 41 -47.08 16.62 5.34
C TYR A 41 -47.40 17.20 6.72
N GLU A 42 -48.65 17.61 6.92
CA GLU A 42 -49.16 18.00 8.23
C GLU A 42 -49.47 16.72 9.02
N VAL A 43 -48.83 16.53 10.18
CA VAL A 43 -49.06 15.38 11.06
C VAL A 43 -49.62 15.88 12.38
N ASP A 44 -50.84 15.46 12.73
CA ASP A 44 -51.56 15.88 13.94
C ASP A 44 -51.68 17.41 14.08
N GLY A 45 -51.87 18.12 12.97
CA GLY A 45 -51.97 19.58 12.95
C GLY A 45 -50.64 20.31 13.06
N GLN A 46 -49.52 19.58 13.07
CA GLN A 46 -48.17 20.16 13.07
C GLN A 46 -47.53 19.97 11.69
N THR A 47 -47.25 21.09 11.03
CA THR A 47 -46.37 21.14 9.86
C THR A 47 -44.99 21.52 10.34
N VAL A 48 -43.99 20.67 10.08
CA VAL A 48 -42.59 21.09 10.24
C VAL A 48 -42.29 21.94 9.02
N GLU A 49 -42.19 23.25 9.21
CA GLU A 49 -41.65 24.15 8.20
C GLU A 49 -40.19 23.75 8.01
N GLN A 50 -39.95 22.92 6.99
CA GLN A 50 -38.60 22.60 6.58
C GLN A 50 -38.03 23.90 6.05
N GLU A 51 -37.03 24.46 6.74
CA GLU A 51 -36.28 25.59 6.20
C GLU A 51 -35.89 25.22 4.76
N PRO A 52 -36.19 26.09 3.79
CA PRO A 52 -35.97 25.77 2.39
C PRO A 52 -34.52 25.34 2.27
N ALA A 53 -34.31 24.06 1.91
CA ALA A 53 -32.98 23.55 1.65
C ALA A 53 -32.34 24.54 0.68
N GLU A 54 -31.24 25.14 1.12
CA GLU A 54 -30.50 26.15 0.37
C GLU A 54 -30.39 25.61 -1.06
N THR A 55 -30.94 26.35 -2.03
CA THR A 55 -31.10 25.86 -3.39
C THR A 55 -29.73 25.65 -3.97
N VAL A 56 -29.21 24.43 -3.86
CA VAL A 56 -28.03 23.99 -4.57
C VAL A 56 -28.38 24.18 -6.04
N GLU A 57 -27.70 25.09 -6.73
CA GLU A 57 -27.94 25.34 -8.15
C GLU A 57 -27.92 24.00 -8.88
N ARG A 58 -29.04 23.64 -9.51
CA ARG A 58 -29.14 22.38 -10.24
C ARG A 58 -28.14 22.47 -11.38
N VAL A 59 -27.06 21.70 -11.29
CA VAL A 59 -26.12 21.52 -12.39
C VAL A 59 -26.93 21.03 -13.60
N ASP A 60 -26.96 21.80 -14.69
CA ASP A 60 -27.70 21.44 -15.89
C ASP A 60 -27.15 20.10 -16.39
N SER A 61 -28.03 19.13 -16.62
CA SER A 61 -27.64 17.80 -17.07
C SER A 61 -26.95 17.81 -18.45
N ARG A 62 -27.12 18.90 -19.22
CA ARG A 62 -26.39 19.15 -20.48
C ARG A 62 -24.99 19.71 -20.26
N ASP A 63 -24.74 20.28 -19.08
CA ASP A 63 -23.42 20.70 -18.61
C ASP A 63 -22.73 19.58 -17.81
N VAL A 64 -23.46 18.52 -17.42
CA VAL A 64 -22.89 17.29 -16.85
C VAL A 64 -22.41 16.38 -17.97
N GLU A 65 -21.14 16.51 -18.32
CA GLU A 65 -20.47 15.57 -19.21
C GLU A 65 -20.32 14.21 -18.48
N GLN A 66 -21.09 13.19 -18.89
CA GLN A 66 -20.94 11.84 -18.33
C GLN A 66 -19.68 11.18 -18.90
N VAL A 67 -18.54 11.55 -18.32
CA VAL A 67 -17.26 10.93 -18.62
C VAL A 67 -17.17 9.63 -17.83
N ARG A 68 -17.44 8.51 -18.50
CA ARG A 68 -17.06 7.19 -17.98
C ARG A 68 -15.54 7.08 -18.00
N SER A 69 -14.92 7.48 -16.90
CA SER A 69 -13.48 7.36 -16.74
C SER A 69 -13.14 5.94 -16.28
N GLY A 70 -12.79 5.05 -17.23
CA GLY A 70 -12.19 3.74 -16.95
C GLY A 70 -12.99 2.49 -17.38
N THR A 71 -12.29 1.35 -17.41
CA THR A 71 -12.86 -0.01 -17.55
C THR A 71 -13.43 -0.49 -16.21
N ALA A 72 -14.24 -1.56 -16.19
CA ALA A 72 -14.68 -2.21 -14.94
C ALA A 72 -13.45 -2.82 -14.24
N LEU A 73 -12.70 -1.98 -13.52
CA LEU A 73 -11.45 -2.35 -12.88
C LEU A 73 -11.79 -3.21 -11.67
N ARG A 74 -11.21 -4.41 -11.66
CA ARG A 74 -11.19 -5.28 -10.49
C ARG A 74 -10.47 -4.56 -9.36
N ASP A 75 -11.06 -4.55 -8.17
CA ASP A 75 -10.47 -3.88 -7.01
C ASP A 75 -9.30 -4.71 -6.45
N ALA A 76 -8.08 -4.27 -6.75
CA ALA A 76 -6.85 -4.92 -6.31
C ALA A 76 -6.68 -4.86 -4.77
N ALA A 77 -7.39 -3.97 -4.07
CA ALA A 77 -7.37 -3.92 -2.60
C ALA A 77 -8.10 -5.10 -1.96
N VAL A 78 -9.10 -5.67 -2.64
CA VAL A 78 -9.91 -6.78 -2.13
C VAL A 78 -9.36 -8.13 -2.58
N ALA A 79 -8.81 -8.20 -3.78
CA ALA A 79 -8.26 -9.44 -4.33
C ALA A 79 -7.00 -9.12 -5.16
N PRO A 80 -5.82 -8.98 -4.55
CA PRO A 80 -4.61 -8.72 -5.31
C PRO A 80 -4.24 -9.94 -6.17
N LYS A 81 -3.69 -9.69 -7.34
CA LYS A 81 -2.99 -10.67 -8.17
C LYS A 81 -1.53 -10.27 -8.34
N PRO A 82 -0.66 -11.24 -8.62
CA PRO A 82 0.74 -10.96 -8.95
C PRO A 82 0.92 -9.97 -10.11
N GLU A 83 -0.07 -9.87 -11.02
CA GLU A 83 -0.02 -8.94 -12.16
C GLU A 83 -0.59 -7.55 -11.87
N ASP A 84 -1.21 -7.34 -10.70
CA ASP A 84 -1.76 -6.03 -10.33
C ASP A 84 -0.59 -5.07 -10.03
N PHE A 85 -0.64 -3.86 -10.58
CA PHE A 85 0.42 -2.87 -10.38
C PHE A 85 0.26 -2.25 -8.98
N LEU A 86 1.18 -2.63 -8.07
CA LEU A 86 1.27 -2.10 -6.70
C LEU A 86 -0.04 -2.22 -5.90
N PRO A 87 -0.55 -3.46 -5.69
CA PRO A 87 -1.67 -3.65 -4.77
C PRO A 87 -1.29 -3.14 -3.37
N PRO A 88 -2.27 -2.70 -2.57
CA PRO A 88 -2.03 -2.34 -1.18
C PRO A 88 -1.26 -3.44 -0.43
N THR A 89 -0.28 -3.05 0.36
CA THR A 89 0.43 -4.00 1.23
C THR A 89 -0.57 -4.58 2.22
N ASN A 90 -0.51 -5.90 2.45
CA ASN A 90 -1.46 -6.71 3.22
C ASN A 90 -2.89 -6.80 2.64
N ALA A 91 -3.12 -6.42 1.38
CA ALA A 91 -4.40 -6.62 0.72
C ALA A 91 -4.80 -8.11 0.70
N GLY A 92 -6.05 -8.39 1.09
CA GLY A 92 -6.60 -9.76 1.15
C GLY A 92 -6.28 -10.56 2.42
N GLU A 93 -5.34 -10.10 3.24
CA GLU A 93 -4.98 -10.71 4.53
C GLU A 93 -5.50 -9.90 5.73
N ALA A 94 -5.48 -8.57 5.64
CA ALA A 94 -6.02 -7.65 6.64
C ALA A 94 -7.33 -6.99 6.19
N ASP A 95 -8.02 -6.29 7.11
CA ASP A 95 -9.24 -5.53 6.80
C ASP A 95 -8.92 -4.47 5.72
N PRO A 96 -9.57 -4.50 4.53
CA PRO A 96 -9.27 -3.59 3.43
C PRO A 96 -9.52 -2.10 3.76
N HIS A 97 -10.18 -1.80 4.89
CA HIS A 97 -10.36 -0.44 5.40
C HIS A 97 -9.65 -0.21 6.74
N GLY A 98 -8.87 -1.18 7.23
CA GLY A 98 -8.09 -1.10 8.46
C GLY A 98 -6.74 -0.39 8.28
N PRO A 99 -6.13 0.10 9.38
CA PRO A 99 -4.86 0.82 9.33
C PRO A 99 -3.65 -0.07 8.91
N GLU A 100 -3.84 -1.38 8.85
CA GLU A 100 -2.83 -2.37 8.49
C GLU A 100 -2.76 -2.63 6.97
N VAL A 101 -3.76 -2.16 6.21
CA VAL A 101 -3.75 -2.18 4.73
C VAL A 101 -3.28 -0.82 4.24
N VAL A 102 -2.04 -0.77 3.75
CA VAL A 102 -1.44 0.46 3.26
C VAL A 102 -1.51 0.45 1.75
N ALA A 103 -2.34 1.32 1.18
CA ALA A 103 -2.23 1.60 -0.25
C ALA A 103 -0.92 2.39 -0.44
N PRO A 104 0.07 1.86 -1.18
CA PRO A 104 1.16 2.70 -1.66
C PRO A 104 0.48 3.72 -2.56
N GLY A 105 0.24 4.93 -2.02
CA GLY A 105 -0.50 5.97 -2.73
C GLY A 105 0.11 6.14 -4.11
N ALA A 106 -0.73 6.45 -5.11
CA ALA A 106 -0.23 6.79 -6.45
C ALA A 106 0.98 7.71 -6.27
N HIS A 107 2.12 7.35 -6.88
CA HIS A 107 3.47 7.90 -6.64
C HIS A 107 3.60 9.44 -6.69
N ALA A 108 2.51 10.16 -6.92
CA ALA A 108 2.39 11.60 -7.03
C ALA A 108 1.84 12.33 -5.79
N VAL A 109 1.44 11.65 -4.70
CA VAL A 109 0.96 12.36 -3.49
C VAL A 109 2.11 12.53 -2.47
N PRO A 110 2.77 13.71 -2.39
CA PRO A 110 3.75 13.97 -1.35
C PRO A 110 3.09 13.93 0.04
N PRO A 111 3.80 13.48 1.10
CA PRO A 111 5.20 13.11 1.12
C PRO A 111 5.41 11.60 0.92
N ALA A 112 5.02 11.03 -0.22
CA ALA A 112 5.46 9.69 -0.58
C ALA A 112 7.01 9.67 -0.73
N PRO A 113 7.72 8.80 0.01
CA PRO A 113 9.16 8.70 -0.08
C PRO A 113 9.52 8.02 -1.41
N ILE A 114 9.78 8.82 -2.46
CA ILE A 114 10.38 8.28 -3.68
C ILE A 114 11.84 7.99 -3.36
N ALA A 115 12.27 6.74 -3.49
CA ALA A 115 13.68 6.38 -3.34
C ALA A 115 14.48 7.08 -4.45
N PRO A 116 15.28 8.12 -4.17
CA PRO A 116 16.11 8.73 -5.19
C PRO A 116 17.14 7.72 -5.70
N GLY A 117 17.47 7.82 -6.99
CA GLY A 117 18.52 7.02 -7.61
C GLY A 117 18.12 6.41 -8.95
N PRO A 118 19.05 5.69 -9.60
CA PRO A 118 18.77 4.99 -10.84
C PRO A 118 17.70 3.92 -10.62
N VAL A 119 16.77 3.82 -11.57
CA VAL A 119 15.77 2.76 -11.64
C VAL A 119 16.49 1.49 -12.16
N PRO A 120 16.48 0.37 -11.40
CA PRO A 120 17.01 -0.90 -11.87
C PRO A 120 16.31 -1.34 -13.16
N ALA A 121 17.03 -2.07 -14.01
CA ALA A 121 16.45 -2.62 -15.23
C ALA A 121 15.46 -3.77 -14.95
N ASP A 122 15.59 -4.43 -13.80
CA ASP A 122 14.65 -5.45 -13.33
C ASP A 122 13.50 -4.80 -12.53
N PRO A 123 12.24 -4.90 -12.98
CA PRO A 123 11.09 -4.41 -12.24
C PRO A 123 10.95 -5.03 -10.84
N GLY A 124 11.38 -6.29 -10.66
CA GLY A 124 11.31 -6.97 -9.36
C GLY A 124 12.22 -6.31 -8.32
N GLU A 125 13.42 -5.91 -8.72
CA GLU A 125 14.35 -5.18 -7.86
C GLU A 125 13.83 -3.79 -7.47
N GLN A 126 13.21 -3.07 -8.42
CA GLN A 126 12.62 -1.77 -8.13
C GLN A 126 11.45 -1.91 -7.15
N ALA A 127 10.55 -2.88 -7.37
CA ALA A 127 9.41 -3.13 -6.50
C ALA A 127 9.87 -3.49 -5.07
N ALA A 128 10.88 -4.35 -4.93
CA ALA A 128 11.46 -4.69 -3.64
C ALA A 128 12.07 -3.46 -2.94
N LYS A 129 12.85 -2.64 -3.66
CA LYS A 129 13.45 -1.41 -3.13
C LYS A 129 12.40 -0.41 -2.65
N GLU A 130 11.32 -0.22 -3.40
CA GLU A 130 10.23 0.68 -3.03
C GLU A 130 9.41 0.13 -1.86
N THR A 131 9.21 -1.19 -1.80
CA THR A 131 8.49 -1.87 -0.71
C THR A 131 9.25 -1.71 0.61
N ASP A 132 10.55 -2.00 0.62
CA ASP A 132 11.43 -1.82 1.79
C ASP A 132 11.47 -0.37 2.29
N LEU A 133 11.41 0.61 1.38
CA LEU A 133 11.37 2.03 1.76
C LEU A 133 10.00 2.42 2.32
N ALA A 134 8.92 1.93 1.71
CA ALA A 134 7.56 2.18 2.16
C ALA A 134 7.31 1.57 3.55
N GLU A 135 7.79 0.35 3.80
CA GLU A 135 7.68 -0.31 5.11
C GLU A 135 8.37 0.50 6.20
N ARG A 136 9.63 0.90 6.00
CA ARG A 136 10.38 1.74 6.95
C ARG A 136 9.69 3.07 7.26
N VAL A 137 9.21 3.77 6.24
CA VAL A 137 8.62 5.10 6.42
C VAL A 137 7.20 5.03 6.99
N LEU A 138 6.36 4.12 6.47
CA LEU A 138 4.93 4.11 6.77
C LEU A 138 4.59 3.19 7.94
N VAL A 139 5.25 2.04 8.05
CA VAL A 139 5.01 1.05 9.11
C VAL A 139 5.90 1.35 10.32
N GLU A 140 7.22 1.43 10.13
CA GLU A 140 8.17 1.65 11.22
C GLU A 140 8.27 3.12 11.66
N ARG A 141 7.66 4.03 10.89
CA ARG A 141 7.67 5.49 11.13
C ARG A 141 9.07 6.11 11.18
N GLN A 142 10.03 5.53 10.46
CA GLN A 142 11.36 6.11 10.30
C GLN A 142 11.26 7.47 9.57
N PRO A 143 12.01 8.50 9.99
CA PRO A 143 12.06 9.76 9.26
C PRO A 143 12.48 9.52 7.80
N VAL A 144 11.70 10.06 6.85
CA VAL A 144 11.98 9.96 5.40
C VAL A 144 13.46 10.20 5.03
N PRO A 145 14.15 11.24 5.51
CA PRO A 145 15.55 11.46 5.12
C PRO A 145 16.50 10.33 5.58
N GLU A 146 16.22 9.68 6.70
CA GLU A 146 17.04 8.58 7.23
C GLU A 146 16.80 7.30 6.43
N ALA A 147 15.54 6.94 6.21
CA ALA A 147 15.17 5.75 5.44
C ALA A 147 15.69 5.82 3.99
N VAL A 148 15.63 7.02 3.39
CA VAL A 148 16.18 7.27 2.05
C VAL A 148 17.71 7.14 2.04
N ALA A 149 18.41 7.70 3.03
CA ALA A 149 19.87 7.63 3.11
C ALA A 149 20.37 6.18 3.29
N GLU A 150 19.68 5.39 4.11
CA GLU A 150 20.00 3.97 4.32
C GLU A 150 19.76 3.14 3.07
N THR A 151 18.62 3.34 2.39
CA THR A 151 18.32 2.65 1.12
C THR A 151 19.35 2.99 0.05
N ALA A 152 19.75 4.26 -0.05
CA ALA A 152 20.79 4.70 -0.97
C ALA A 152 22.17 4.10 -0.61
N GLY A 153 22.51 4.05 0.68
CA GLY A 153 23.74 3.43 1.18
C GLY A 153 23.81 1.93 0.90
N GLN A 154 22.71 1.20 1.11
CA GLN A 154 22.62 -0.22 0.79
C GLN A 154 22.76 -0.49 -0.72
N ALA A 155 22.13 0.34 -1.56
CA ALA A 155 22.27 0.23 -3.01
C ALA A 155 23.72 0.51 -3.47
N ALA A 156 24.38 1.51 -2.87
CA ALA A 156 25.77 1.84 -3.15
C ALA A 156 26.76 0.82 -2.58
N ALA A 157 26.39 0.05 -1.55
CA ALA A 157 27.19 -1.04 -1.00
C ALA A 157 27.13 -2.32 -1.85
N ARG A 158 26.09 -2.49 -2.66
CA ARG A 158 25.99 -3.62 -3.59
C ARG A 158 26.87 -3.37 -4.81
N ARG A 159 27.64 -4.39 -5.16
CA ARG A 159 28.49 -4.37 -6.34
C ARG A 159 27.65 -4.22 -7.61
N PRO A 160 27.91 -3.21 -8.46
CA PRO A 160 27.22 -3.08 -9.74
C PRO A 160 27.53 -4.25 -10.68
N ALA A 161 26.57 -4.59 -11.55
CA ALA A 161 26.81 -5.55 -12.62
C ALA A 161 27.92 -5.05 -13.56
N LYS A 162 28.69 -5.96 -14.18
CA LYS A 162 29.73 -5.58 -15.18
C LYS A 162 29.14 -4.78 -16.36
N SER A 163 27.87 -4.98 -16.67
CA SER A 163 27.11 -4.23 -17.67
C SER A 163 26.65 -2.84 -17.21
N ALA A 164 26.60 -2.55 -15.91
CA ALA A 164 26.11 -1.30 -15.33
C ALA A 164 26.85 -0.06 -15.88
N PRO A 165 26.22 1.13 -15.92
CA PRO A 165 26.86 2.36 -16.41
C PRO A 165 28.07 2.74 -15.54
N LYS A 166 29.00 3.52 -16.10
CA LYS A 166 30.21 3.99 -15.38
C LYS A 166 29.85 4.68 -14.07
N SER A 167 28.80 5.51 -14.05
CA SER A 167 28.34 6.22 -12.86
C SER A 167 28.07 5.29 -11.67
N ALA A 168 27.41 4.15 -11.89
CA ALA A 168 27.16 3.17 -10.83
C ALA A 168 28.46 2.60 -10.26
N TRP A 169 29.47 2.38 -11.11
CA TRP A 169 30.80 1.94 -10.68
C TRP A 169 31.57 3.02 -9.91
N VAL A 170 31.39 4.30 -10.26
CA VAL A 170 31.96 5.43 -9.53
C VAL A 170 31.36 5.51 -8.13
N ASP A 171 30.03 5.47 -8.02
CA ASP A 171 29.34 5.55 -6.73
C ASP A 171 29.73 4.36 -5.82
N TYR A 172 29.85 3.15 -6.39
CA TYR A 172 30.34 1.96 -5.68
C TYR A 172 31.79 2.12 -5.18
N ALA A 173 32.69 2.66 -6.02
CA ALA A 173 34.07 2.90 -5.63
C ALA A 173 34.17 3.91 -4.49
N VAL A 174 33.39 5.00 -4.55
CA VAL A 174 33.32 6.02 -3.48
C VAL A 174 32.77 5.41 -2.19
N ALA A 175 31.74 4.57 -2.28
CA ALA A 175 31.21 3.84 -1.11
C ALA A 175 32.25 2.89 -0.48
N ARG A 176 33.18 2.37 -1.29
CA ARG A 176 34.35 1.56 -0.83
C ARG A 176 35.55 2.41 -0.40
N GLY A 177 35.40 3.73 -0.32
CA GLY A 177 36.43 4.66 0.19
C GLY A 177 37.32 5.30 -0.87
N ALA A 178 37.01 5.16 -2.17
CA ALA A 178 37.72 5.90 -3.20
C ALA A 178 37.41 7.41 -3.13
N ALA A 179 38.40 8.25 -3.46
CA ALA A 179 38.14 9.67 -3.70
C ALA A 179 37.30 9.82 -4.98
N ARG A 180 36.28 10.69 -4.93
CA ARG A 180 35.28 10.80 -6.01
C ARG A 180 35.88 11.28 -7.33
N ASP A 181 36.77 12.25 -7.28
CA ASP A 181 37.55 12.76 -8.41
C ASP A 181 38.36 11.64 -9.08
N VAL A 182 39.07 10.82 -8.29
CA VAL A 182 39.84 9.67 -8.80
C VAL A 182 38.93 8.63 -9.47
N ALA A 183 37.78 8.33 -8.85
CA ALA A 183 36.81 7.39 -9.41
C ALA A 183 36.18 7.91 -10.72
N GLU A 184 35.87 9.21 -10.79
CA GLU A 184 35.31 9.86 -11.98
C GLU A 184 36.31 9.93 -13.15
N GLU A 185 37.60 10.05 -12.88
CA GLU A 185 38.65 10.00 -13.91
C GLU A 185 38.92 8.59 -14.42
N ALA A 186 38.83 7.57 -13.55
CA ALA A 186 39.05 6.17 -13.93
C ALA A 186 38.09 5.68 -15.03
N THR A 187 38.54 4.77 -15.89
CA THR A 187 37.63 4.16 -16.86
C THR A 187 36.73 3.14 -16.17
N LYS A 188 35.57 2.82 -16.78
CA LYS A 188 34.72 1.73 -16.26
C LYS A 188 35.49 0.40 -16.16
N ALA A 189 36.40 0.13 -17.11
CA ALA A 189 37.21 -1.08 -17.08
C ALA A 189 38.16 -1.09 -15.87
N ASP A 190 38.79 0.04 -15.54
CA ASP A 190 39.66 0.18 -14.36
C ASP A 190 38.86 0.01 -13.07
N LEU A 191 37.68 0.63 -12.98
CA LEU A 191 36.79 0.47 -11.82
C LEU A 191 36.34 -0.99 -11.65
N ILE A 192 36.04 -1.69 -12.75
CA ILE A 192 35.72 -3.13 -12.72
C ILE A 192 36.95 -3.96 -12.33
N ALA A 193 38.14 -3.59 -12.78
CA ALA A 193 39.36 -4.32 -12.45
C ALA A 193 39.73 -4.17 -10.96
N VAL A 194 39.58 -2.98 -10.40
CA VAL A 194 39.94 -2.67 -9.00
C VAL A 194 38.85 -3.13 -8.03
N TYR A 195 37.58 -2.87 -8.33
CA TYR A 195 36.46 -3.10 -7.40
C TYR A 195 35.53 -4.25 -7.81
N GLY A 196 35.72 -4.81 -9.01
CA GLY A 196 34.90 -5.87 -9.57
C GLY A 196 35.56 -7.26 -9.55
N ASP A 197 36.71 -7.43 -8.91
CA ASP A 197 37.25 -8.77 -8.67
C ASP A 197 37.21 -9.03 -7.17
N GLU A 198 36.06 -9.48 -6.68
CA GLU A 198 36.05 -10.24 -5.44
C GLU A 198 36.65 -11.61 -5.76
N ARG A 199 37.99 -11.66 -5.80
CA ARG A 199 38.55 -12.62 -4.86
C ARG A 199 38.02 -12.12 -3.54
N GLU A 200 37.06 -12.86 -2.97
CA GLU A 200 36.88 -12.76 -1.52
C GLU A 200 38.30 -12.70 -0.97
N PRO A 201 38.61 -11.78 -0.05
CA PRO A 201 39.77 -12.02 0.77
C PRO A 201 39.50 -13.43 1.32
N THR A 202 40.15 -14.43 0.73
CA THR A 202 40.42 -15.69 1.40
C THR A 202 40.95 -15.14 2.69
N GLN A 203 40.13 -15.20 3.74
CA GLN A 203 40.58 -15.02 5.09
C GLN A 203 41.79 -15.92 5.09
N ASP A 204 42.98 -15.33 5.01
CA ASP A 204 44.23 -16.06 5.19
C ASP A 204 43.91 -16.80 6.48
N PRO A 205 43.72 -18.13 6.44
CA PRO A 205 43.37 -18.86 7.63
C PRO A 205 44.55 -18.56 8.52
N ALA A 206 44.33 -17.66 9.49
CA ALA A 206 45.35 -17.17 10.38
C ALA A 206 46.10 -18.41 10.79
N GLU A 207 47.41 -18.44 10.47
CA GLU A 207 48.32 -19.57 10.61
C GLU A 207 48.16 -20.16 12.01
N GLY A 208 47.14 -21.00 12.12
CA GLY A 208 46.80 -21.74 13.30
C GLY A 208 47.65 -22.96 13.15
N GLU A 209 48.88 -22.83 13.65
CA GLU A 209 49.70 -23.90 14.18
C GLU A 209 48.79 -24.92 14.90
N GLN A 210 48.19 -25.84 14.13
CA GLN A 210 47.65 -27.07 14.65
C GLN A 210 48.84 -28.01 14.74
N ASP A 211 49.58 -27.76 15.83
CA ASP A 211 50.54 -28.65 16.42
C ASP A 211 49.98 -30.07 16.40
N SER A 212 50.67 -30.89 15.62
CA SER A 212 50.39 -32.31 15.48
C SER A 212 50.89 -33.02 16.73
N THR A 213 49.99 -33.39 17.62
CA THR A 213 50.13 -34.55 18.53
C THR A 213 48.73 -35.14 18.75
N ASP A 214 48.34 -36.22 18.06
CA ASP A 214 48.62 -37.66 18.36
C ASP A 214 47.87 -38.17 19.61
N PRO A 215 47.59 -39.48 19.79
CA PRO A 215 46.86 -40.48 18.99
C PRO A 215 45.68 -41.14 19.77
N ALA A 216 44.94 -42.02 19.06
CA ALA A 216 44.33 -43.28 19.53
C ALA A 216 43.66 -43.38 20.93
N ASP A 217 42.33 -43.54 20.93
CA ASP A 217 41.51 -44.37 21.85
C ASP A 217 40.05 -43.96 21.55
N GLU A 218 39.00 -44.77 21.48
CA GLU A 218 38.68 -46.15 21.81
C GLU A 218 37.21 -46.26 21.32
N PRO A 219 36.77 -47.27 20.56
CA PRO A 219 35.36 -47.38 20.20
C PRO A 219 34.58 -48.05 21.34
N PRO A 220 33.54 -47.43 21.95
CA PRO A 220 32.65 -48.18 22.79
C PRO A 220 31.68 -48.99 21.93
N ALA A 221 31.67 -50.28 22.22
CA ALA A 221 30.60 -51.20 21.92
C ALA A 221 29.27 -50.70 22.54
N ASP A 222 28.17 -50.88 21.82
CA ASP A 222 27.13 -51.86 22.20
C ASP A 222 25.93 -51.78 21.25
N PRO A 223 25.46 -52.93 20.72
CA PRO A 223 24.15 -53.09 20.10
C PRO A 223 23.20 -53.81 21.06
N ASP A 224 22.38 -53.06 21.78
CA ASP A 224 21.17 -53.53 22.50
C ASP A 224 20.16 -52.37 22.37
N GLY A 225 18.89 -52.52 22.05
CA GLY A 225 18.00 -53.67 21.97
C GLY A 225 16.58 -53.11 21.81
N GLU A 226 15.60 -54.00 21.77
CA GLU A 226 14.15 -53.73 21.89
C GLU A 226 13.41 -53.10 20.70
N GLN A 227 12.97 -54.01 19.84
CA GLN A 227 11.62 -53.96 19.27
C GLN A 227 10.60 -54.31 20.37
N GLY A 228 9.53 -53.52 20.50
CA GLY A 228 8.36 -53.93 21.26
C GLY A 228 7.30 -52.83 21.37
N GLY A 229 6.12 -53.06 20.77
CA GLY A 229 4.90 -52.26 20.99
C GLY A 229 4.05 -52.07 19.74
#